data_AF-A0A7S3LQX8-F1
#
_entry.id   AF-A0A7S3LQX8-F1
#
_cell.length_a   1.000
_cell.length_b   1.000
_cell.length_c   1.000
_cell.angle_alpha   90.00
_cell.angle_beta   90.00
_cell.angle_gamma   90.00
#
_symmetry.space_group_name_H-M   'P 1'
#
loop_
_entity.id
_entity.type
_entity.pdbx_description
1 polymer ?
#
loop_
_entity_poly.entity_id
_entity_poly.type
_entity_poly.pdbx_seq_one_letter_code
_entity_poly.pdbx_strand_id
1 'polypeptide(L)'
;MGKDIYGFVLWLSGIGLWIGYFVWAFVPDEVLKSDLGVTWYPSKYWAVALPVHVCVSLLAASLIYTCYNMTTVADRNDLCTVQDPCSITKTKGTQSETKPKDSVFDLDKDTPIIHDLSPEQSSFLLFSVQHSS
;
A
#
# COMPACT_ATOMS: atom_id res chain seq x y z
N MET A 1 -14.48 -15.60 -19.98
CA MET A 1 -13.70 -16.68 -19.34
C MET A 1 -12.56 -17.02 -20.27
N GLY A 2 -11.35 -16.54 -20.03
CA GLY A 2 -10.25 -16.74 -20.99
C GLY A 2 -8.95 -16.05 -20.59
N LYS A 3 -9.01 -14.93 -19.87
CA LYS A 3 -7.82 -14.22 -19.39
C LYS A 3 -7.00 -15.06 -18.39
N ASP A 4 -7.71 -15.89 -17.65
CA ASP A 4 -7.27 -16.87 -16.66
C ASP A 4 -6.47 -18.03 -17.29
N ILE A 5 -6.86 -18.53 -18.47
CA ILE A 5 -6.13 -19.59 -19.17
C ILE A 5 -4.79 -19.07 -19.71
N TYR A 6 -4.75 -17.86 -20.29
CA TYR A 6 -3.49 -17.31 -20.82
C TYR A 6 -2.45 -17.13 -19.71
N GLY A 7 -2.87 -16.69 -18.52
CA GLY A 7 -1.98 -16.60 -17.36
C GLY A 7 -1.44 -17.95 -16.91
N PHE A 8 -2.28 -19.00 -16.90
CA PHE A 8 -1.86 -20.35 -16.55
C PHE A 8 -0.88 -20.95 -17.56
N VAL A 9 -1.16 -20.83 -18.85
CA VAL A 9 -0.27 -21.30 -19.92
C VAL A 9 1.06 -20.55 -19.89
N LEU A 10 1.02 -19.22 -19.68
CA LEU A 10 2.23 -18.42 -19.54
C LEU A 10 3.05 -18.85 -18.33
N TRP A 11 2.41 -19.10 -17.18
CA TRP A 11 3.07 -19.57 -15.96
C TRP A 11 3.76 -20.93 -16.16
N LEU A 12 3.06 -21.90 -16.77
CA LEU A 12 3.65 -23.20 -17.11
C LEU A 12 4.82 -23.06 -18.10
N SER A 13 4.66 -22.24 -19.13
CA SER A 13 5.72 -22.00 -20.11
C SER A 13 6.93 -21.32 -19.47
N GLY A 14 6.72 -20.37 -18.55
CA GLY A 14 7.76 -19.73 -17.78
C GLY A 14 8.54 -20.72 -16.94
N ILE A 15 7.85 -21.62 -16.22
CA ILE A 15 8.49 -22.70 -15.45
C ILE A 15 9.28 -23.63 -16.37
N GLY A 16 8.70 -24.07 -17.49
CA GLY A 16 9.38 -24.95 -18.44
C GLY A 16 10.66 -24.33 -19.01
N LEU A 17 10.60 -23.04 -19.37
CA LEU A 17 11.76 -22.29 -19.82
C LEU A 17 12.80 -22.11 -18.71
N TRP A 18 12.38 -21.86 -17.47
CA TRP A 18 13.28 -21.76 -16.32
C TRP A 18 14.02 -23.07 -16.03
N ILE A 19 13.30 -24.20 -16.06
CA ILE A 19 13.89 -25.52 -15.87
C ILE A 19 14.84 -25.84 -17.03
N GLY A 20 14.42 -25.60 -18.28
CA GLY A 20 15.28 -25.79 -19.45
C GLY A 20 16.54 -24.93 -19.40
N TYR A 21 16.42 -23.69 -18.91
CA TYR A 21 17.54 -22.79 -18.68
C TYR A 21 18.51 -23.34 -17.62
N PHE A 22 18.02 -23.87 -16.50
CA PHE A 22 18.88 -24.48 -15.49
C PHE A 22 19.55 -25.75 -16.00
N VAL A 23 18.82 -26.62 -16.68
CA VAL A 23 19.40 -27.83 -17.29
C VAL A 23 20.52 -27.42 -18.25
N TRP A 24 20.30 -26.45 -19.13
CA TRP A 24 21.33 -25.93 -20.02
C TRP A 24 22.51 -25.28 -19.28
N ALA A 25 22.25 -24.50 -18.22
CA ALA A 25 23.28 -23.82 -17.43
C ALA A 25 24.16 -24.80 -16.63
N PHE A 26 23.60 -25.88 -16.10
CA PHE A 26 24.31 -26.87 -15.29
C PHE A 26 24.95 -27.98 -16.11
N VAL A 27 24.44 -28.29 -17.30
CA VAL A 27 25.05 -29.29 -18.18
C VAL A 27 26.47 -28.84 -18.60
N PRO A 28 27.50 -29.69 -18.44
CA PRO A 28 28.86 -29.35 -18.84
C PRO A 28 29.00 -29.26 -20.36
N ASP A 29 29.87 -28.35 -20.82
CA ASP A 29 30.15 -28.07 -22.24
C ASP A 29 30.54 -29.30 -23.07
N GLU A 30 31.10 -30.32 -22.40
CA GLU A 30 31.51 -31.58 -23.02
C GLU A 30 30.32 -32.37 -23.57
N VAL A 31 29.17 -32.33 -22.91
CA VAL A 31 27.95 -33.04 -23.35
C VAL A 31 27.30 -32.29 -24.52
N LEU A 32 27.30 -30.96 -24.50
CA LEU A 32 26.77 -30.15 -25.61
C LEU A 32 27.57 -30.33 -26.91
N LYS A 33 28.90 -30.40 -26.80
CA LYS A 33 29.77 -30.57 -27.96
C LYS A 33 29.74 -32.00 -28.51
N SER A 34 29.64 -33.00 -27.64
CA SER A 34 29.73 -34.42 -28.02
C SER A 34 28.40 -34.97 -28.55
N ASP A 35 27.28 -34.65 -27.91
CA ASP A 35 25.97 -35.24 -28.26
C ASP A 35 25.12 -34.35 -29.19
N LEU A 36 25.31 -33.02 -29.14
CA LEU A 36 24.46 -32.08 -29.88
C LEU A 36 25.14 -31.44 -31.10
N GLY A 37 26.47 -31.56 -31.26
CA GLY A 37 27.20 -31.05 -32.43
C GLY A 37 27.11 -29.53 -32.64
N VAL A 38 26.68 -28.76 -31.64
CA VAL A 38 26.48 -27.30 -31.75
C VAL A 38 27.84 -26.60 -31.72
N THR A 39 28.28 -26.10 -32.87
CA THR A 39 29.62 -25.52 -33.06
C THR A 39 29.75 -24.09 -32.50
N TRP A 40 28.64 -23.41 -32.21
CA TRP A 40 28.63 -22.05 -31.68
C TRP A 40 27.48 -21.84 -30.69
N TYR A 41 27.82 -21.62 -29.42
CA TYR A 41 26.92 -21.07 -28.42
C TYR A 41 27.62 -19.91 -27.69
N PRO A 42 26.89 -18.85 -27.29
CA PRO A 42 27.48 -17.77 -26.52
C PRO A 42 28.04 -18.31 -25.20
N SER A 43 29.20 -17.79 -24.78
CA SER A 43 29.93 -18.22 -23.58
C SER A 43 28.98 -18.50 -22.39
N LYS A 44 29.23 -19.61 -21.67
CA LYS A 44 28.48 -20.00 -20.45
C LYS A 44 28.40 -18.88 -19.40
N TYR A 45 29.25 -17.87 -19.51
CA TYR A 45 29.16 -16.62 -18.77
C TYR A 45 27.75 -15.99 -18.78
N TRP A 46 27.03 -16.08 -19.91
CA TRP A 46 25.66 -15.56 -20.02
C TRP A 46 24.68 -16.28 -19.08
N ALA A 47 24.91 -17.56 -18.77
CA ALA A 47 24.11 -18.31 -17.82
C ALA A 47 24.17 -17.75 -16.39
N VAL A 48 25.28 -17.06 -16.06
CA VAL A 48 25.49 -16.42 -14.75
C VAL A 48 25.17 -14.93 -14.81
N ALA A 49 25.45 -14.27 -15.95
CA ALA A 49 25.19 -12.85 -16.11
C ALA A 49 23.70 -12.52 -15.98
N LEU A 50 22.80 -13.33 -16.57
CA LEU A 50 21.35 -13.09 -16.51
C LEU A 50 20.79 -13.09 -15.08
N PRO A 51 20.99 -14.13 -14.23
CA PRO A 51 20.48 -14.10 -12.86
C PRO A 51 21.11 -12.98 -12.03
N VAL A 52 22.39 -12.67 -12.26
CA VAL A 52 23.05 -11.53 -11.60
C VAL A 52 22.39 -10.21 -12.01
N HIS A 53 22.12 -10.00 -13.30
CA HIS A 53 21.42 -8.80 -13.77
C HIS A 53 20.00 -8.69 -13.21
N VAL A 54 19.25 -9.81 -13.11
CA VAL A 54 17.93 -9.82 -12.47
C VAL A 54 18.04 -9.40 -11.00
N CYS A 55 18.94 -10.00 -10.23
CA CYS A 55 19.16 -9.64 -8.82
C CYS A 55 19.54 -8.16 -8.66
N VAL A 56 20.49 -7.68 -9.45
CA VAL A 56 20.94 -6.27 -9.42
C VAL A 56 19.79 -5.34 -9.83
N SER A 57 19.01 -5.70 -10.85
CA SER A 57 17.86 -4.90 -11.30
C SER A 57 16.76 -4.81 -10.25
N LEU A 58 16.49 -5.88 -9.50
CA LEU A 58 15.50 -5.88 -8.41
C LEU A 58 15.95 -4.99 -7.25
N LEU A 59 17.23 -5.06 -6.87
CA LEU A 59 17.80 -4.16 -5.86
C LEU A 59 17.74 -2.71 -6.34
N ALA A 60 18.16 -2.44 -7.57
CA ALA A 60 18.13 -1.11 -8.16
C ALA A 60 16.69 -0.58 -8.25
N ALA A 61 15.72 -1.38 -8.69
CA ALA A 61 14.31 -1.02 -8.74
C ALA A 61 13.76 -0.68 -7.35
N SER A 62 14.14 -1.43 -6.32
CA SER A 62 13.73 -1.17 -4.93
C SER A 62 14.29 0.16 -4.41
N LEU A 63 15.55 0.46 -4.72
CA LEU A 63 16.18 1.73 -4.37
C LEU A 63 15.55 2.89 -5.14
N ILE A 64 15.37 2.76 -6.46
CA ILE A 64 14.73 3.77 -7.30
C ILE A 64 13.31 4.04 -6.81
N TYR A 65 12.54 3.00 -6.49
CA TYR A 65 11.20 3.13 -5.93
C TYR A 65 11.24 3.90 -4.60
N THR A 66 12.18 3.58 -3.71
CA THR A 66 12.34 4.29 -2.43
C THR A 66 12.69 5.76 -2.66
N CYS A 67 13.67 6.05 -3.52
CA CYS A 67 14.05 7.42 -3.87
C CYS A 67 12.89 8.19 -4.49
N TYR A 68 12.17 7.57 -5.43
CA TYR A 68 11.01 8.17 -6.08
C TYR A 68 9.88 8.46 -5.09
N ASN A 69 9.61 7.55 -4.15
CA ASN A 69 8.64 7.80 -3.08
C ASN A 69 9.12 8.93 -2.16
N MET A 70 10.42 9.03 -1.88
CA MET A 70 10.96 10.15 -1.08
C MET A 70 10.87 11.50 -1.80
N THR A 71 10.96 11.54 -3.13
CA THR A 71 10.81 12.80 -3.89
C THR A 71 9.35 13.18 -4.14
N THR A 72 8.43 12.23 -4.04
CA THR A 72 7.00 12.46 -4.29
C THR A 72 6.17 12.67 -3.02
N VAL A 73 6.59 12.10 -1.89
CA VAL A 73 5.98 12.36 -0.59
C VAL A 73 6.46 13.73 -0.08
N ALA A 74 5.52 14.60 0.29
CA ALA A 74 5.82 15.88 0.94
C ALA A 74 6.69 15.66 2.19
N ASP A 75 7.55 16.64 2.50
CA ASP A 75 8.49 16.59 3.63
C ASP A 75 7.82 16.00 4.89
N ARG A 76 8.41 14.96 5.49
CA ARG A 76 7.85 14.26 6.66
C ARG A 76 7.64 15.19 7.88
N ASN A 77 8.23 16.39 7.84
CA ASN A 77 8.05 17.43 8.85
C ASN A 77 6.89 18.40 8.57
N ASP A 78 6.19 18.27 7.44
CA ASP A 78 5.02 19.09 7.16
C ASP A 78 3.80 18.51 7.88
N LEU A 79 3.53 19.03 9.08
CA LEU A 79 2.37 18.71 9.93
C LEU A 79 1.03 18.88 9.20
N CYS A 80 1.02 19.60 8.07
CA CYS A 80 -0.12 19.76 7.18
C CYS A 80 -0.63 18.42 6.60
N THR A 81 0.20 17.37 6.51
CA THR A 81 -0.23 16.04 6.04
C THR A 81 -0.96 15.23 7.12
N VAL A 82 -0.71 15.51 8.40
CA VAL A 82 -1.41 14.88 9.54
C VAL A 82 -2.69 15.64 9.90
N GLN A 83 -2.80 16.90 9.46
CA GLN A 83 -3.93 17.75 9.78
C GLN A 83 -5.04 17.60 8.73
N ASP A 84 -6.02 16.77 9.04
CA ASP A 84 -7.30 16.81 8.34
C ASP A 84 -7.94 18.20 8.52
N PRO A 85 -8.76 18.68 7.57
CA PRO A 85 -9.43 20.00 7.65
C PRO A 85 -10.27 20.21 8.93
N CYS A 86 -10.51 19.15 9.72
CA CYS A 86 -11.23 19.19 10.99
C CYS A 86 -10.32 19.08 12.24
N SER A 87 -9.00 19.11 12.10
CA SER A 87 -8.10 19.07 13.24
C SER A 87 -8.01 20.44 13.94
N ILE A 88 -8.78 20.54 15.03
CA ILE A 88 -8.75 21.66 15.97
C ILE A 88 -7.50 21.50 16.84
N THR A 89 -6.38 22.10 16.44
CA THR A 89 -5.20 22.17 17.31
C THR A 89 -5.50 23.08 18.50
N LYS A 90 -5.66 22.49 19.69
CA LYS A 90 -5.68 23.25 20.94
C LYS A 90 -4.26 23.77 21.24
N THR A 91 -3.94 24.92 20.69
CA THR A 91 -2.76 25.71 21.06
C THR A 91 -2.82 26.03 22.55
N LYS A 92 -1.84 25.55 23.31
CA LYS A 92 -1.62 25.93 24.72
C LYS A 92 -1.24 27.41 24.78
N GLY A 93 -2.01 28.19 25.53
CA GLY A 93 -1.67 29.56 25.92
C GLY A 93 -2.43 29.92 27.19
N THR A 94 -1.81 29.67 28.34
CA THR A 94 -2.23 30.26 29.61
C THR A 94 -1.89 31.75 29.60
N GLN A 95 -2.89 32.56 29.96
CA GLN A 95 -2.88 33.99 30.33
C GLN A 95 -2.76 35.06 29.23
N SER A 96 -3.87 35.77 28.99
CA SER A 96 -4.09 37.11 29.58
C SER A 96 -5.57 37.54 29.50
N GLU A 97 -6.01 38.27 30.51
CA GLU A 97 -7.39 38.69 30.81
C GLU A 97 -8.03 39.60 29.74
N THR A 98 -9.37 39.53 29.59
CA THR A 98 -10.37 40.63 29.73
C THR A 98 -11.60 40.39 28.81
N LYS A 99 -12.74 40.00 29.41
CA LYS A 99 -14.14 40.15 28.89
C LYS A 99 -14.41 41.66 28.65
N PRO A 100 -15.34 42.18 27.80
CA PRO A 100 -16.43 41.54 27.03
C PRO A 100 -16.63 42.08 25.56
N LYS A 101 -17.40 41.36 24.73
CA LYS A 101 -18.65 41.83 24.08
C LYS A 101 -19.00 41.07 22.79
N ASP A 102 -19.92 40.12 22.95
CA ASP A 102 -21.20 39.99 22.22
C ASP A 102 -21.23 40.43 20.75
N SER A 103 -21.41 39.47 19.83
CA SER A 103 -22.23 39.54 18.58
C SER A 103 -21.68 38.70 17.42
N VAL A 104 -21.48 37.39 17.60
CA VAL A 104 -21.31 36.46 16.46
C VAL A 104 -22.20 35.20 16.59
N PHE A 105 -22.94 35.06 17.68
CA PHE A 105 -23.83 33.93 17.93
C PHE A 105 -25.26 34.17 17.40
N ASP A 106 -25.39 34.81 16.25
CA ASP A 106 -26.71 35.14 15.66
C ASP A 106 -27.00 34.42 14.34
N LEU A 107 -26.24 33.39 13.95
CA LEU A 107 -26.56 32.65 12.72
C LEU A 107 -26.35 31.14 12.81
N ASP A 108 -26.96 30.50 13.82
CA ASP A 108 -27.53 29.15 13.65
C ASP A 108 -28.52 28.90 14.80
N LYS A 109 -29.77 29.35 14.64
CA LYS A 109 -30.84 29.18 15.63
C LYS A 109 -31.95 28.26 15.11
N ASP A 110 -31.64 27.36 14.19
CA ASP A 110 -32.65 26.47 13.58
C ASP A 110 -32.19 25.00 13.41
N THR A 111 -31.15 24.56 14.12
CA THR A 111 -30.99 23.12 14.39
C THR A 111 -31.40 22.81 15.83
N PRO A 112 -32.41 21.95 16.06
CA PRO A 112 -32.66 21.48 17.42
C PRO A 112 -31.45 20.66 17.86
N ILE A 113 -30.77 21.14 18.90
CA ILE A 113 -29.75 20.37 19.61
C ILE A 113 -30.46 19.12 20.13
N ILE A 114 -30.16 17.96 19.54
CA ILE A 114 -30.62 16.67 20.07
C ILE A 114 -29.93 16.52 21.42
N HIS A 115 -30.62 16.95 22.47
CA HIS A 115 -30.29 16.56 23.83
C HIS A 115 -30.71 15.10 23.95
N ASP A 116 -29.76 14.21 23.69
CA ASP A 116 -29.93 12.78 23.86
C ASP A 116 -30.51 12.51 25.24
N LEU A 117 -31.63 11.78 25.24
CA LEU A 117 -32.32 11.33 26.44
C LEU A 117 -31.30 10.73 27.42
N SER A 118 -31.37 11.15 28.69
CA SER A 118 -30.58 10.56 29.77
C SER A 118 -30.66 9.03 29.70
N PRO A 119 -29.57 8.28 29.94
CA PRO A 119 -29.54 6.82 29.81
C PRO A 119 -30.68 6.09 30.55
N GLU A 120 -31.21 6.71 31.60
CA GLU A 120 -32.36 6.22 32.37
C GLU A 120 -33.68 6.26 31.57
N GLN A 121 -33.90 7.30 30.77
CA GLN A 121 -35.11 7.46 29.94
C GLN A 121 -35.07 6.50 28.74
N SER A 122 -33.89 6.31 28.14
CA SER A 122 -33.69 5.32 27.06
C SER A 122 -33.93 3.89 27.54
N SER A 123 -33.47 3.55 28.75
CA SER A 123 -33.73 2.24 29.36
C SER A 123 -35.21 2.07 29.68
N PHE A 124 -35.87 3.09 30.24
CA PHE A 124 -37.30 3.04 30.54
C PHE A 124 -38.16 2.81 29.29
N LEU A 125 -37.86 3.49 28.18
CA LEU A 125 -38.59 3.32 26.92
C LEU A 125 -38.39 1.93 26.31
N LEU A 126 -37.18 1.36 26.37
CA LEU A 126 -36.97 -0.01 25.91
C LEU A 126 -37.72 -1.05 26.74
N PHE A 127 -37.70 -0.93 28.07
CA PHE A 127 -38.35 -1.92 28.94
C PHE A 127 -39.88 -1.80 28.96
N SER A 128 -40.43 -0.61 28.78
CA SER A 128 -41.88 -0.39 28.69
C SER A 128 -42.49 -0.95 27.40
N VAL A 129 -41.76 -0.89 26.28
CA VAL A 129 -42.20 -1.46 24.99
C VAL A 129 -42.26 -3.00 25.03
N GLN A 130 -41.37 -3.66 25.78
CA GLN A 130 -41.35 -5.13 25.87
C GLN A 130 -42.52 -5.73 26.67
N HIS A 131 -43.12 -4.99 27.60
CA HIS A 131 -44.18 -5.49 28.48
C HIS A 131 -45.62 -5.29 27.93
N SER A 132 -45.76 -4.72 26.74
CA SER A 132 -47.05 -4.39 26.09
C SER A 132 -47.46 -5.38 24.98
N SER A 133 -46.94 -6.61 24.99
CA SER A 133 -47.31 -7.69 24.05
C SER A 133 -47.72 -8.96 24.78
#